data_AF-A0A2V8DUU5-F1
#
_entry.id   AF-A0A2V8DUU5-F1
#
_cell.length_a   1.000
_cell.length_b   1.000
_cell.length_c   1.000
_cell.angle_alpha   90.00
_cell.angle_beta   90.00
_cell.angle_gamma   90.00
#
_symmetry.space_group_name_H-M   'P 1'
#
loop_
_entity.id
_entity.type
_entity.pdbx_description
1 polymer ?
#
loop_
_entity_poly.entity_id
_entity_poly.type
_entity_poly.pdbx_seq_one_letter_code
_entity_poly.pdbx_strand_id
1 'polypeptide(L)'
;VGTVSQIRLQPVVVQNVTTYGTIIDVPNKDLKLKPGMTANLKVQIARRADVLRVPNAALRFRPSTDVFAALNEPVPPEVQFGGGGRGGRGGGQRAGGRGREGDAQPADVGSTGAPAASAQ
;
A
#
# COMPACT_ATOMS: atom_id res chain seq x y z
N VAL A 1 19.13 -4.79 -22.57
CA VAL A 1 18.38 -3.55 -22.87
C VAL A 1 17.76 -3.73 -24.23
N GLY A 2 16.54 -3.23 -24.47
CA GLY A 2 15.87 -3.28 -25.77
C GLY A 2 15.50 -1.88 -26.25
N THR A 3 15.27 -1.73 -27.55
CA THR A 3 14.95 -0.45 -28.18
C THR A 3 13.53 -0.51 -28.74
N VAL A 4 12.73 0.53 -28.54
CA VAL A 4 11.40 0.63 -29.18
C VAL A 4 11.61 0.94 -30.65
N SER A 5 11.17 0.05 -31.55
CA SER A 5 11.33 0.20 -33.00
C SER A 5 10.08 0.76 -33.67
N GLN A 6 8.88 0.44 -33.17
CA GLN A 6 7.63 0.95 -33.72
C GLN A 6 6.53 1.09 -32.65
N ILE A 7 5.75 2.17 -32.73
CA ILE A 7 4.46 2.31 -32.02
C ILE A 7 3.35 2.31 -33.08
N ARG A 8 2.36 1.41 -32.94
CA ARG A 8 1.20 1.35 -33.82
C ARG A 8 0.13 2.33 -33.33
N LEU A 9 -0.22 3.31 -34.17
CA LEU A 9 -1.20 4.35 -33.86
C LEU A 9 -2.66 3.93 -34.13
N GLN A 10 -2.90 2.61 -34.20
CA GLN A 10 -4.23 2.00 -34.31
C GLN A 10 -4.52 1.29 -32.98
N PRO A 11 -5.03 2.00 -31.95
CA PRO A 11 -5.27 1.42 -30.65
C PRO A 11 -6.46 0.46 -30.67
N VAL A 12 -6.44 -0.52 -29.77
CA VAL A 12 -7.59 -1.37 -29.46
C VAL A 12 -8.12 -0.96 -28.08
N VAL A 13 -9.44 -0.78 -27.96
CA VAL A 13 -10.10 -0.43 -26.70
C VAL A 13 -10.90 -1.63 -26.21
N VAL A 14 -10.59 -2.11 -25.01
CA VAL A 14 -11.31 -3.21 -24.34
C VAL A 14 -11.55 -2.80 -22.89
N GLN A 15 -12.80 -2.91 -22.40
CA GLN A 15 -13.17 -2.57 -21.01
C GLN A 15 -12.67 -1.17 -20.56
N ASN A 16 -12.80 -0.16 -21.43
CA ASN A 16 -12.31 1.21 -21.24
C ASN A 16 -10.77 1.36 -21.12
N VAL A 17 -9.99 0.32 -21.45
CA VAL A 17 -8.52 0.35 -21.52
C VAL A 17 -8.08 0.50 -22.98
N THR A 18 -7.40 1.61 -23.28
CA THR A 18 -6.82 1.89 -24.60
C THR A 18 -5.41 1.31 -24.72
N THR A 19 -5.20 0.36 -25.62
CA THR A 19 -3.91 -0.34 -25.80
C THR A 19 -3.27 -0.01 -27.14
N TYR A 20 -2.03 0.48 -27.11
CA TYR A 20 -1.19 0.73 -28.30
C TYR A 20 -0.17 -0.40 -28.49
N GLY A 21 -0.25 -1.10 -29.62
CA GLY A 21 0.72 -2.15 -29.95
C GLY A 21 2.11 -1.55 -30.20
N THR A 22 3.12 -2.01 -29.46
CA THR A 22 4.51 -1.52 -29.58
C THR A 22 5.44 -2.68 -29.94
N ILE A 23 6.32 -2.48 -30.92
CA ILE A 23 7.37 -3.42 -31.31
C ILE A 23 8.68 -2.97 -30.65
N ILE A 24 9.40 -3.94 -30.07
CA ILE A 24 10.61 -3.70 -29.27
C ILE A 24 11.66 -4.73 -29.70
N ASP A 25 12.81 -4.23 -30.13
CA ASP A 25 13.93 -5.05 -30.57
C ASP A 25 14.82 -5.39 -29.38
N VAL A 26 15.04 -6.68 -29.13
CA VAL A 26 15.81 -7.19 -27.99
C VAL A 26 16.85 -8.20 -28.47
N PRO A 27 18.16 -8.01 -28.17
CA PRO A 27 19.19 -9.00 -28.49
C PRO A 27 18.95 -10.33 -27.75
N ASN A 28 18.70 -11.41 -28.50
CA ASN A 28 18.39 -12.75 -27.98
C ASN A 28 19.49 -13.76 -28.33
N LYS A 29 20.75 -13.46 -28.00
CA LYS A 29 21.93 -14.28 -28.37
C LYS A 29 21.83 -15.73 -27.89
N ASP A 30 21.25 -15.94 -26.71
CA ASP A 30 21.13 -17.25 -26.07
C ASP A 30 19.83 -18.00 -26.44
N LEU A 31 19.00 -17.45 -27.33
CA LEU A 31 17.68 -17.98 -27.73
C LEU A 31 16.71 -18.28 -26.57
N LYS A 32 16.88 -17.59 -25.44
CA LYS A 32 16.07 -17.75 -24.22
C LYS A 32 14.63 -17.24 -24.37
N LEU A 33 14.42 -16.24 -25.24
CA LEU A 33 13.09 -15.73 -25.56
C LEU A 33 12.50 -16.53 -26.73
N LYS A 34 11.31 -17.10 -26.52
CA LYS A 34 10.54 -17.88 -27.51
C LYS A 34 9.26 -17.13 -27.92
N PRO A 35 8.74 -17.34 -29.14
CA PRO A 35 7.43 -16.84 -29.53
C PRO A 35 6.33 -17.25 -28.54
N GLY A 36 5.38 -16.35 -28.29
CA GLY A 36 4.28 -16.57 -27.35
C GLY A 36 4.62 -16.40 -25.85
N MET A 37 5.87 -16.10 -25.49
CA MET A 37 6.22 -15.80 -24.10
C MET A 37 5.72 -14.42 -23.66
N THR A 38 5.07 -14.36 -22.49
CA THR A 38 4.72 -13.11 -21.82
C THR A 38 5.95 -12.49 -21.15
N ALA A 39 6.19 -11.19 -21.38
CA ALA A 39 7.26 -10.44 -20.74
C ALA A 39 6.72 -9.19 -20.02
N ASN A 40 7.13 -8.98 -18.77
CA ASN A 40 6.91 -7.74 -18.06
C ASN A 40 8.02 -6.74 -18.38
N LEU A 41 7.66 -5.53 -18.79
CA LEU A 41 8.59 -4.51 -19.27
C LEU A 41 8.52 -3.24 -18.42
N LYS A 42 9.67 -2.59 -18.22
CA LYS A 42 9.76 -1.25 -17.61
C LYS A 42 10.31 -0.30 -18.68
N VAL A 43 9.46 0.62 -19.15
CA VAL A 43 9.82 1.58 -20.20
C VAL A 43 10.28 2.89 -19.57
N GLN A 44 11.49 3.35 -19.92
CA GLN A 44 11.99 4.65 -19.48
C GLN A 44 11.58 5.74 -20.48
N ILE A 45 10.56 6.52 -20.14
CA ILE A 45 10.06 7.63 -20.98
C ILE A 45 10.91 8.90 -20.92
N ALA A 46 11.65 9.10 -19.82
CA ALA A 46 12.46 10.29 -19.60
C ALA A 46 13.69 10.00 -18.75
N ARG A 47 14.76 10.75 -19.00
CA ARG A 47 15.96 10.80 -18.16
C ARG A 47 16.42 12.26 -18.05
N ARG A 48 16.85 12.65 -16.85
CA ARG A 48 17.54 13.90 -16.55
C ARG A 48 18.70 13.56 -15.63
N ALA A 49 19.86 14.13 -15.89
CA ALA A 49 21.02 14.08 -15.00
C ALA A 49 21.09 15.42 -14.23
N ASP A 50 21.85 15.45 -13.13
CA ASP A 50 22.28 16.68 -12.45
C ASP A 50 21.14 17.64 -12.05
N VAL A 51 19.99 17.08 -11.65
CA VAL A 51 18.82 17.80 -11.14
C VAL A 51 18.66 17.62 -9.63
N LEU A 52 18.20 18.67 -8.94
CA LEU A 52 17.75 18.57 -7.55
C LEU A 52 16.47 17.73 -7.48
N ARG A 53 16.41 16.76 -6.55
CA ARG A 53 15.29 15.82 -6.40
C ARG A 53 14.78 15.87 -4.97
N VAL A 54 13.52 16.25 -4.80
CA VAL A 54 12.82 16.24 -3.50
C VAL A 54 12.02 14.93 -3.38
N PRO A 55 12.14 14.16 -2.29
CA PRO A 55 11.32 12.96 -2.09
C PRO A 55 9.83 13.32 -1.93
N ASN A 56 8.93 12.52 -2.51
CA ASN A 56 7.47 12.74 -2.38
C ASN A 56 6.97 12.81 -0.91
N ALA A 57 7.70 12.20 0.03
CA ALA A 57 7.40 12.29 1.46
C ALA A 57 7.56 13.71 2.03
N ALA A 58 8.51 14.51 1.51
CA ALA A 58 8.73 15.89 1.94
C ALA A 58 7.66 16.86 1.40
N LEU A 59 6.93 16.47 0.35
CA LEU A 59 5.77 17.22 -0.17
C LEU A 59 4.48 16.95 0.64
N ARG A 60 4.49 16.01 1.60
CA ARG A 60 3.33 15.72 2.44
C ARG A 60 3.13 16.81 3.49
N PHE A 61 2.40 17.84 3.10
CA PHE A 61 1.97 18.90 3.98
C PHE A 61 0.83 18.44 4.90
N ARG A 62 0.99 18.68 6.20
CA ARG A 62 -0.06 18.59 7.22
C ARG A 62 -0.08 19.93 7.95
N PRO A 63 -0.95 20.87 7.58
CA PRO A 63 -0.97 22.18 8.24
C PRO A 63 -1.38 22.02 9.71
N SER A 64 -0.61 22.61 10.62
CA SER A 64 -1.07 22.85 11.99
C SER A 64 -1.89 24.13 12.05
N THR A 65 -2.61 24.31 13.16
CA THR A 65 -3.26 25.57 13.52
C THR A 65 -2.35 26.79 13.36
N ASP A 66 -1.08 26.64 13.71
CA ASP A 66 -0.08 27.71 13.70
C ASP A 66 0.30 28.12 12.28
N VAL A 67 0.25 27.20 11.32
CA VAL A 67 0.51 27.49 9.90
C VAL A 67 -0.66 28.26 9.28
N PHE A 68 -1.90 27.93 9.63
CA PHE A 68 -3.07 28.72 9.22
C PHE A 68 -3.04 30.13 9.85
N ALA A 69 -2.69 30.22 11.13
CA ALA A 69 -2.52 31.51 11.81
C ALA A 69 -1.42 32.37 11.18
N ALA A 70 -0.29 31.77 10.78
CA ALA A 70 0.79 32.47 10.06
C ALA A 70 0.44 32.88 8.63
N LEU A 71 -0.60 32.27 8.04
CA LEU A 71 -1.12 32.57 6.70
C LEU A 71 -2.37 33.48 6.71
N ASN A 72 -2.85 33.89 7.89
CA ASN A 72 -4.11 34.63 8.11
C ASN A 72 -5.36 33.95 7.53
N GLU A 73 -5.35 32.63 7.37
CA GLU A 73 -6.47 31.84 6.84
C GLU A 73 -7.30 31.23 7.99
N PRO A 74 -8.65 31.18 7.91
CA PRO A 74 -9.48 30.58 8.94
C PRO A 74 -9.25 29.06 9.01
N VAL A 75 -8.92 28.55 10.20
CA VAL A 75 -8.62 27.13 10.42
C VAL A 75 -9.86 26.25 10.15
N PRO A 76 -9.85 25.35 9.16
CA PRO A 76 -10.96 24.43 8.91
C PRO A 76 -11.22 23.52 10.12
N PRO A 77 -12.48 23.16 10.42
CA PRO A 77 -12.82 22.39 11.62
C PRO A 77 -12.14 21.01 11.65
N GLU A 78 -11.89 20.38 10.50
CA GLU A 78 -11.17 19.10 10.38
C GLU A 78 -9.75 19.13 10.98
N VAL A 79 -9.08 20.28 10.98
CA VAL A 79 -7.70 20.42 11.49
C VAL A 79 -7.68 20.53 13.02
N GLN A 80 -8.78 21.01 13.62
CA GLN A 80 -8.89 21.28 15.06
C GLN A 80 -8.90 19.99 15.91
N PHE A 81 -9.34 18.86 15.33
CA PHE A 81 -9.46 17.57 16.03
C PHE A 81 -8.31 16.58 15.77
N GLY A 82 -7.38 16.89 14.85
CA GLY A 82 -6.28 15.97 14.49
C GLY A 82 -5.05 15.99 15.41
N GLY A 83 -4.94 16.98 16.30
CA GLY A 83 -3.75 17.27 17.12
C GLY A 83 -3.66 16.55 18.48
N GLY A 84 -4.24 15.36 18.62
CA GLY A 84 -4.50 14.70 19.92
C GLY A 84 -3.38 13.81 20.50
N GLY A 85 -2.16 13.82 19.96
CA GLY A 85 -1.08 12.90 20.35
C GLY A 85 -0.34 13.28 21.63
N ARG A 86 -0.98 13.25 22.81
CA ARG A 86 -0.32 13.53 24.09
C ARG A 86 -0.59 12.51 25.21
N GLY A 87 0.46 11.73 25.51
CA GLY A 87 0.81 11.35 26.87
C GLY A 87 0.08 10.16 27.48
N GLY A 88 0.77 9.02 27.60
CA GLY A 88 0.36 7.97 28.52
C GLY A 88 0.34 8.48 29.96
N ARG A 89 -0.75 8.20 30.67
CA ARG A 89 -0.84 8.31 32.13
C ARG A 89 -1.01 6.92 32.75
N GLY A 90 0.10 6.18 32.80
CA GLY A 90 0.25 5.16 33.83
C GLY A 90 0.52 5.85 35.17
N GLY A 91 -0.12 5.39 36.24
CA GLY A 91 0.04 5.96 37.60
C GLY A 91 -1.28 6.47 38.18
N GLY A 92 -1.95 5.61 38.95
CA GLY A 92 -3.20 5.92 39.63
C GLY A 92 -3.64 4.78 40.54
N GLN A 93 -3.01 4.66 41.71
CA GLN A 93 -3.26 3.62 42.69
C GLN A 93 -4.75 3.51 43.06
N ARG A 94 -5.28 2.28 43.06
CA ARG A 94 -6.38 1.88 43.96
C ARG A 94 -6.01 0.56 44.64
N ALA A 95 -5.54 0.67 45.88
CA ALA A 95 -5.30 -0.46 46.76
C ALA A 95 -6.61 -0.90 47.44
N GLY A 96 -6.69 -2.18 47.80
CA GLY A 96 -7.62 -2.69 48.82
C GLY A 96 -8.81 -3.49 48.31
N GLY A 97 -8.66 -4.82 48.25
CA GLY A 97 -9.74 -5.77 48.00
C GLY A 97 -9.32 -7.19 48.37
N ARG A 98 -9.62 -7.62 49.61
CA ARG A 98 -9.21 -8.92 50.16
C ARG A 98 -10.06 -10.08 49.62
N GLY A 99 -9.42 -11.22 49.32
CA GLY A 99 -9.85 -12.51 49.89
C GLY A 99 -10.18 -13.67 48.93
N ARG A 100 -9.59 -14.84 49.25
CA ARG A 100 -9.94 -16.25 48.89
C ARG A 100 -9.78 -16.65 47.42
N GLU A 101 -8.99 -17.68 47.06
CA GLU A 101 -8.93 -19.12 47.46
C GLU A 101 -9.95 -20.01 46.74
N GLY A 102 -9.45 -21.14 46.22
CA GLY A 102 -10.19 -22.17 45.47
C GLY A 102 -10.29 -21.88 43.95
N ASP A 103 -10.07 -22.81 43.04
CA ASP A 103 -9.56 -24.19 43.18
C ASP A 103 -8.94 -24.69 41.85
N ALA A 104 -8.32 -25.87 41.89
CA ALA A 104 -7.64 -26.45 40.72
C ALA A 104 -8.58 -27.02 39.64
N GLN A 105 -8.00 -27.22 38.45
CA GLN A 105 -8.64 -27.70 37.23
C GLN A 105 -9.01 -29.21 37.28
N PRO A 106 -9.92 -29.69 36.41
CA PRO A 106 -9.42 -30.55 35.33
C PRO A 106 -10.11 -30.31 33.96
N ALA A 107 -9.71 -31.11 32.96
CA ALA A 107 -10.10 -31.03 31.55
C ALA A 107 -11.01 -32.19 31.10
N ASP A 108 -11.25 -32.28 29.77
CA ASP A 108 -11.96 -33.35 29.03
C ASP A 108 -13.52 -33.25 29.10
N VAL A 109 -14.35 -33.63 28.11
CA VAL A 109 -14.22 -34.47 26.88
C VAL A 109 -15.21 -33.98 25.80
N GLY A 110 -15.04 -34.38 24.52
CA GLY A 110 -16.21 -34.86 23.73
C GLY A 110 -16.61 -34.16 22.41
N SER A 111 -16.34 -34.87 21.31
CA SER A 111 -16.97 -34.85 19.95
C SER A 111 -18.30 -34.08 19.74
N THR A 112 -18.50 -33.38 18.63
CA THR A 112 -18.92 -33.90 17.29
C THR A 112 -19.10 -32.70 16.33
N GLY A 113 -19.03 -32.78 14.99
CA GLY A 113 -18.68 -33.84 14.05
C GLY A 113 -18.87 -33.34 12.59
N ALA A 114 -17.98 -33.71 11.67
CA ALA A 114 -18.23 -33.64 10.22
C ALA A 114 -18.88 -34.96 9.77
N PRO A 115 -19.70 -35.03 8.69
CA PRO A 115 -19.30 -34.73 7.30
C PRO A 115 -20.38 -33.84 6.59
N ALA A 116 -20.50 -33.68 5.26
CA ALA A 116 -19.96 -34.43 4.13
C ALA A 116 -19.75 -33.61 2.84
N ALA A 117 -19.23 -34.31 1.83
CA ALA A 117 -18.95 -33.91 0.46
C ALA A 117 -20.18 -33.76 -0.45
N SER A 118 -20.03 -32.93 -1.48
CA SER A 118 -20.66 -33.12 -2.78
C SER A 118 -19.75 -32.56 -3.88
N ALA A 119 -19.62 -33.31 -4.97
CA ALA A 119 -18.83 -32.95 -6.15
C ALA A 119 -19.77 -32.85 -7.36
N GLN A 120 -19.56 -31.83 -8.19
CA GLN A 120 -19.82 -31.80 -9.64
C GLN A 120 -19.17 -30.54 -10.22
#